data_AF-A0A833UA67-F1
#
_entry.id   AF-A0A833UA67-F1
#
_cell.length_a   1.000
_cell.length_b   1.000
_cell.length_c   1.000
_cell.angle_alpha   90.00
_cell.angle_beta   90.00
_cell.angle_gamma   90.00
#
_symmetry.space_group_name_H-M   'P 1'
#
loop_
_entity.id
_entity.type
_entity.pdbx_description
1 polymer ?
#
loop_
_entity_poly.entity_id
_entity_poly.type
_entity_poly.pdbx_seq_one_letter_code
_entity_poly.pdbx_strand_id
1 'polypeptide(L)'
;SSSSSSSSLASVICPTLAYANTLYFKSAYNVQVIVDENEHEERLLNRFRREVMRAGVIQECKRRRFFENKQDEKKRRTREAAKRNKRRRPQLRTPPETKPEATTNKKEDDEDNWNRPEEGDIPY
;
A
#
# COMPACT_ATOMS: atom_id res chain seq x y z
N SER A 1 -4.04 -41.56 17.11
CA SER A 1 -3.45 -42.14 15.89
C SER A 1 -4.56 -42.66 15.00
N SER A 2 -5.11 -41.86 14.08
CA SER A 2 -6.23 -42.30 13.22
C SER A 2 -6.58 -41.27 12.12
N SER A 3 -5.60 -40.86 11.31
CA SER A 3 -5.86 -39.97 10.16
C SER A 3 -5.31 -40.47 8.83
N SER A 4 -4.49 -41.53 8.83
CA SER A 4 -3.82 -42.03 7.62
C SER A 4 -4.73 -42.87 6.70
N SER A 5 -5.84 -43.41 7.19
CA SER A 5 -6.71 -44.32 6.42
C SER A 5 -7.72 -43.61 5.51
N SER A 6 -8.04 -42.34 5.78
CA SER A 6 -9.04 -41.56 5.03
C SER A 6 -8.52 -41.07 3.68
N SER A 7 -7.24 -40.67 3.61
CA SER A 7 -6.61 -40.20 2.38
C SER A 7 -6.50 -41.29 1.32
N SER A 8 -6.26 -42.54 1.72
CA SER A 8 -6.12 -43.67 0.80
C SER A 8 -7.43 -44.03 0.08
N LEU A 9 -8.57 -44.07 0.78
CA LEU A 9 -9.87 -44.38 0.15
C LEU A 9 -10.36 -43.25 -0.78
N ALA A 10 -10.12 -41.98 -0.41
CA ALA A 10 -10.47 -40.84 -1.25
C ALA A 10 -9.75 -40.88 -2.62
N SER A 11 -8.52 -41.40 -2.65
CA SER A 11 -7.72 -41.51 -3.88
C SER A 11 -8.24 -42.56 -4.87
N VAL A 12 -9.01 -43.55 -4.40
CA VAL A 12 -9.62 -44.60 -5.22
C VAL A 12 -10.98 -44.17 -5.77
N ILE A 13 -11.77 -43.44 -4.97
CA ILE A 13 -13.14 -43.04 -5.35
C ILE A 13 -13.13 -41.80 -6.26
N CYS A 14 -12.28 -40.82 -5.97
CA CYS A 14 -12.14 -39.59 -6.77
C CYS A 14 -10.65 -39.24 -6.94
N PRO A 15 -9.93 -39.91 -7.86
CA PRO A 15 -8.49 -39.70 -8.06
C PRO A 15 -8.17 -38.25 -8.44
N THR A 16 -9.03 -37.63 -9.26
CA THR A 16 -8.87 -36.24 -9.70
C THR A 16 -8.94 -35.25 -8.55
N LEU A 17 -9.74 -35.50 -7.52
CA LEU A 17 -9.85 -34.63 -6.35
C LEU A 17 -8.73 -34.90 -5.33
N ALA A 18 -8.34 -36.16 -5.16
CA ALA A 18 -7.28 -36.54 -4.23
C ALA A 18 -5.88 -36.06 -4.67
N TYR A 19 -5.64 -35.99 -5.99
CA TYR A 19 -4.40 -35.46 -6.57
C TYR A 19 -4.56 -34.05 -7.17
N ALA A 20 -5.75 -33.44 -7.08
CA ALA A 20 -5.90 -32.05 -7.44
C ALA A 20 -5.03 -31.20 -6.52
N ASN A 21 -4.37 -30.19 -7.08
CA ASN A 21 -3.89 -29.05 -6.32
C ASN A 21 -5.11 -28.24 -5.85
N THR A 22 -5.95 -28.81 -4.99
CA THR A 22 -6.87 -28.04 -4.17
C THR A 22 -6.00 -27.33 -3.15
N LEU A 23 -5.52 -26.15 -3.55
CA LEU A 23 -4.83 -25.27 -2.65
C LEU A 23 -5.87 -24.80 -1.63
N TYR A 24 -6.06 -25.60 -0.56
CA TYR A 24 -6.76 -25.20 0.64
C TYR A 24 -5.91 -24.15 1.36
N PHE A 25 -5.77 -22.99 0.73
CA PHE A 25 -5.19 -21.85 1.36
C PHE A 25 -6.23 -21.31 2.33
N LYS A 26 -5.85 -21.24 3.61
CA LYS A 26 -6.42 -20.25 4.53
C LYS A 26 -6.08 -18.80 4.10
N SER A 27 -5.32 -18.64 3.01
CA SER A 27 -4.60 -17.44 2.55
C SER A 27 -4.70 -17.16 1.03
N ALA A 28 -5.68 -17.71 0.30
CA ALA A 28 -5.81 -17.46 -1.16
C ALA A 28 -6.22 -16.03 -1.50
N TYR A 29 -6.70 -15.30 -0.50
CA TYR A 29 -7.23 -13.96 -0.63
C TYR A 29 -6.27 -12.96 0.00
N ASN A 30 -5.96 -11.89 -0.73
CA ASN A 30 -5.23 -10.74 -0.18
C ASN A 30 -6.12 -9.89 0.73
N VAL A 31 -7.43 -9.94 0.53
CA VAL A 31 -8.46 -9.22 1.28
C VAL A 31 -9.71 -10.10 1.38
N GLN A 32 -10.23 -10.30 2.59
CA GLN A 32 -11.52 -10.92 2.85
C GLN A 32 -12.35 -9.97 3.71
N VAL A 33 -13.59 -9.72 3.30
CA VAL A 33 -14.57 -8.94 4.07
C VAL A 33 -15.81 -9.81 4.19
N ILE A 34 -16.15 -10.20 5.41
CA ILE A 34 -17.39 -10.93 5.72
C ILE A 34 -18.44 -9.87 6.06
N VAL A 35 -19.60 -9.98 5.43
CA VAL A 35 -20.72 -9.06 5.60
C VAL A 35 -21.71 -9.68 6.56
N ASP A 36 -22.16 -8.91 7.55
CA ASP A 36 -23.23 -9.32 8.46
C ASP A 36 -24.57 -8.72 8.00
N GLU A 37 -25.69 -9.35 8.38
CA GLU A 37 -27.03 -9.05 7.89
C GLU A 37 -27.53 -7.61 8.19
N ASN A 38 -26.89 -6.89 9.13
CA ASN A 38 -27.30 -5.56 9.59
C ASN A 38 -26.38 -4.40 9.12
N GLU A 39 -25.72 -4.54 7.97
CA GLU A 39 -24.75 -3.54 7.50
C GLU A 39 -25.26 -2.71 6.32
N HIS A 40 -25.30 -1.38 6.52
CA HIS A 40 -25.53 -0.43 5.43
C HIS A 40 -24.42 -0.53 4.37
N GLU A 41 -24.80 -0.45 3.09
CA GLU A 41 -23.92 -0.64 1.93
C GLU A 41 -22.64 0.22 1.99
N GLU A 42 -22.75 1.46 2.47
CA GLU A 42 -21.60 2.37 2.60
C GLU A 42 -20.56 1.87 3.63
N ARG A 43 -21.00 1.22 4.71
CA ARG A 43 -20.08 0.68 5.73
C ARG A 43 -19.32 -0.51 5.18
N LEU A 44 -19.95 -1.34 4.35
CA LEU A 44 -19.29 -2.43 3.66
C LEU A 44 -18.20 -1.92 2.71
N LEU A 45 -18.54 -0.95 1.85
CA LEU A 45 -17.60 -0.35 0.90
C LEU A 45 -16.41 0.31 1.61
N ASN A 46 -16.67 1.00 2.71
CA ASN A 46 -15.61 1.64 3.49
C ASN A 46 -14.66 0.63 4.14
N ARG A 47 -15.16 -0.50 4.65
CA ARG A 47 -14.32 -1.57 5.20
C ARG A 47 -13.51 -2.25 4.10
N PHE A 48 -14.15 -2.59 2.98
CA PHE A 48 -13.45 -3.13 1.82
C PHE A 48 -12.35 -2.21 1.32
N ARG A 49 -12.65 -0.93 1.11
CA ARG A 49 -11.67 0.07 0.69
C ARG A 49 -10.50 0.16 1.67
N ARG A 50 -10.77 0.14 2.98
CA ARG A 50 -9.73 0.18 4.02
C ARG A 50 -8.84 -1.06 3.99
N GLU A 51 -9.42 -2.25 3.85
CA GLU A 51 -8.66 -3.50 3.76
C GLU A 51 -7.82 -3.56 2.47
N VAL A 52 -8.36 -3.11 1.33
CA VAL A 52 -7.61 -2.97 0.07
C VAL A 52 -6.45 -1.96 0.19
N MET A 53 -6.68 -0.82 0.84
CA MET A 53 -5.64 0.17 1.11
C MET A 53 -4.59 -0.34 2.11
N ARG A 54 -4.99 -1.17 3.07
CA ARG A 54 -4.11 -1.77 4.08
C ARG A 54 -3.23 -2.86 3.48
N ALA A 55 -3.79 -3.73 2.64
CA ALA A 55 -3.06 -4.74 1.88
C ALA A 55 -2.17 -4.09 0.80
N GLY A 56 -2.51 -2.89 0.32
CA GLY A 56 -1.70 -2.14 -0.64
C GLY A 56 -1.69 -2.75 -2.04
N VAL A 57 -2.63 -3.65 -2.36
CA VAL A 57 -2.67 -4.41 -3.61
C VAL A 57 -2.69 -3.54 -4.87
N ILE A 58 -3.42 -2.41 -4.85
CA ILE A 58 -3.46 -1.48 -6.00
C ILE A 58 -2.10 -0.80 -6.20
N GLN A 59 -1.44 -0.38 -5.13
CA GLN A 59 -0.11 0.23 -5.20
C GLN A 59 0.92 -0.77 -5.71
N GLU A 60 0.84 -2.02 -5.27
CA GLU A 60 1.75 -3.09 -5.71
C GLU A 60 1.58 -3.41 -7.19
N CYS A 61 0.33 -3.55 -7.68
CA CYS A 61 0.07 -3.74 -9.10
C CYS A 61 0.59 -2.57 -9.94
N LYS A 62 0.38 -1.32 -9.49
CA LYS A 62 0.89 -0.13 -10.18
C LYS A 62 2.42 -0.10 -10.23
N ARG A 63 3.10 -0.51 -9.16
CA ARG A 63 4.56 -0.59 -9.08
C ARG A 63 5.13 -1.64 -10.03
N ARG A 64 4.49 -2.81 -10.10
CA ARG A 64 4.91 -3.92 -10.99
C ARG A 64 4.50 -3.75 -12.44
N ARG A 65 3.77 -2.68 -12.80
CA ARG A 65 3.33 -2.43 -14.18
C ARG A 65 4.50 -2.25 -15.14
N PHE A 66 5.61 -1.67 -14.67
CA PHE A 66 6.82 -1.45 -15.45
C PHE A 66 8.03 -1.99 -14.70
N PHE A 67 9.10 -2.28 -15.43
CA PHE A 67 10.36 -2.68 -14.81
C PHE A 67 10.97 -1.51 -14.02
N GLU A 68 11.36 -1.78 -12.78
CA GLU A 68 11.98 -0.81 -11.86
C GLU A 68 13.46 -1.18 -11.71
N ASN A 69 14.36 -0.21 -11.88
CA ASN A 69 15.80 -0.43 -11.71
C ASN A 69 16.16 -0.52 -10.21
N LYS A 70 17.28 -1.19 -9.87
CA LYS A 70 17.71 -1.38 -8.46
C LYS A 70 17.92 -0.07 -7.70
N GLN A 71 18.26 1.02 -8.40
CA GLN A 71 18.41 2.34 -7.80
C GLN A 71 17.06 2.95 -7.40
N ASP A 72 16.06 2.82 -8.27
CA ASP A 72 14.72 3.35 -8.04
C ASP A 72 14.02 2.58 -6.92
N GLU A 73 14.24 1.26 -6.86
CA GLU A 73 13.74 0.42 -5.75
C GLU A 73 14.26 0.91 -4.38
N LYS A 74 15.56 1.23 -4.29
CA LYS A 74 16.17 1.77 -3.07
C LYS A 74 15.60 3.15 -2.72
N LYS A 75 15.50 4.07 -3.70
CA LYS A 75 14.92 5.41 -3.51
C LYS A 75 13.47 5.32 -3.01
N ARG A 76 12.68 4.44 -3.62
CA ARG A 76 11.27 4.20 -3.24
C ARG A 76 11.17 3.64 -1.83
N ARG A 77 11.94 2.60 -1.49
CA ARG A 77 11.91 1.98 -0.15
C ARG A 77 12.22 3.00 0.94
N THR A 78 13.22 3.85 0.73
CA THR A 78 13.58 4.93 1.66
C THR A 78 12.45 5.96 1.78
N ARG A 79 11.87 6.39 0.65
CA ARG A 79 10.75 7.35 0.64
C ARG A 79 9.50 6.81 1.35
N GLU A 80 9.13 5.57 1.08
CA GLU A 80 7.98 4.92 1.72
C GLU A 80 8.20 4.71 3.23
N ALA A 81 9.40 4.29 3.63
CA ALA A 81 9.77 4.16 5.04
C ALA A 81 9.73 5.50 5.77
N ALA A 82 10.30 6.55 5.17
CA ALA A 82 10.27 7.91 5.72
C ALA A 82 8.83 8.44 5.85
N LYS A 83 7.99 8.25 4.81
CA LYS A 83 6.58 8.66 4.84
C LYS A 83 5.80 7.93 5.93
N ARG A 84 6.03 6.62 6.11
CA ARG A 84 5.42 5.83 7.19
C ARG A 84 5.90 6.28 8.57
N ASN A 85 7.19 6.59 8.71
CA ASN A 85 7.76 7.07 9.98
C ASN A 85 7.24 8.46 10.34
N LYS A 86 7.12 9.39 9.36
CA LYS A 86 6.53 10.72 9.54
C LYS A 86 5.08 10.64 10.01
N ARG A 87 4.30 9.66 9.52
CA ARG A 87 2.91 9.41 9.96
C ARG A 87 2.81 8.80 11.35
N ARG A 88 3.87 8.13 11.83
CA ARG A 88 3.93 7.51 13.17
C ARG A 88 4.45 8.45 14.24
N ARG A 89 5.23 9.47 13.86
CA ARG A 89 5.64 10.51 14.79
C ARG A 89 4.41 11.29 15.23
N PRO A 90 4.15 11.42 16.54
CA PRO A 90 3.13 12.34 17.00
C PRO A 90 3.51 13.72 16.46
N GLN A 91 2.62 14.30 15.65
CA GLN A 91 2.77 15.71 15.35
C GLN A 91 2.63 16.42 16.69
N LEU A 92 3.73 16.98 17.20
CA LEU A 92 3.66 17.99 18.24
C LEU A 92 2.75 19.07 17.66
N ARG A 93 1.48 19.08 18.06
CA ARG A 93 0.57 20.17 17.76
C ARG A 93 1.11 21.35 18.53
N THR A 94 2.03 22.10 17.94
CA THR A 94 2.33 23.45 18.41
C THR A 94 1.01 24.22 18.28
N PRO A 95 0.45 24.75 19.39
CA PRO A 95 -0.70 25.65 19.30
C PRO A 95 -0.34 26.82 18.37
N PRO A 96 -1.26 27.32 17.54
CA PRO A 96 -1.02 28.56 16.82
C PRO A 96 -0.96 29.70 17.84
N GLU A 97 0.25 30.15 18.18
CA GLU A 97 0.43 31.40 18.92
C GLU A 97 0.03 32.57 18.01
N THR A 98 -1.06 33.21 18.37
CA THR A 98 -1.40 34.55 17.92
C THR A 98 -0.46 35.53 18.62
N LYS A 99 0.55 36.07 17.89
CA LYS A 99 1.00 37.48 17.97
C LYS A 99 2.17 37.78 17.01
N PRO A 100 2.31 39.05 16.55
CA PRO A 100 2.97 39.41 15.31
C PRO A 100 4.48 39.66 15.43
N GLU A 101 5.13 39.52 14.26
CA GLU A 101 6.38 40.16 13.81
C GLU A 101 7.76 39.69 14.33
N ALA A 102 8.57 39.32 13.33
CA ALA A 102 10.02 39.47 13.20
C ALA A 102 10.95 38.27 13.52
N THR A 103 11.52 37.76 12.41
CA THR A 103 12.91 37.27 12.20
C THR A 103 13.28 35.78 12.39
N THR A 104 13.53 35.18 11.22
CA THR A 104 14.62 34.25 10.87
C THR A 104 14.44 32.73 11.01
N ASN A 105 14.69 32.07 9.87
CA ASN A 105 15.11 30.69 9.65
C ASN A 105 14.05 29.58 9.74
N LYS A 106 13.27 29.45 8.67
CA LYS A 106 12.67 28.17 8.26
C LYS A 106 12.99 27.88 6.80
N LYS A 107 13.81 26.84 6.63
CA LYS A 107 14.15 26.12 5.40
C LYS A 107 13.06 26.23 4.34
N GLU A 108 13.39 26.97 3.28
CA GLU A 108 12.76 26.93 1.97
C GLU A 108 12.97 25.51 1.41
N ASP A 109 11.90 24.71 1.42
CA ASP A 109 11.88 23.35 0.87
C ASP A 109 10.72 23.21 -0.13
N ASP A 110 10.29 24.34 -0.69
CA ASP A 110 9.32 24.47 -1.78
C ASP A 110 9.86 25.46 -2.83
N GLU A 111 11.16 25.38 -3.15
CA GLU A 111 11.73 26.09 -4.31
C GLU A 111 11.04 25.56 -5.58
N ASP A 112 10.16 26.40 -6.11
CA ASP A 112 9.55 26.31 -7.43
C ASP A 112 10.63 26.06 -8.50
N ASN A 113 10.89 24.80 -8.80
CA ASN A 113 11.68 24.38 -9.96
C ASN A 113 10.87 24.54 -11.27
N TRP A 114 10.30 25.72 -11.46
CA TRP A 114 9.72 26.20 -12.71
C TRP A 114 10.40 27.50 -13.12
N ASN A 115 11.74 27.49 -13.17
CA ASN A 115 12.47 28.47 -13.96
C ASN A 115 12.17 28.20 -15.43
N ARG A 116 11.17 28.92 -15.94
CA ARG A 116 10.95 29.09 -17.37
C ARG A 116 12.27 29.63 -17.94
N PRO A 117 12.91 28.99 -18.93
CA PRO A 117 14.12 29.53 -19.52
C PRO A 117 13.82 30.95 -19.98
N GLU A 118 14.59 31.90 -19.46
CA GLU A 118 14.51 33.30 -19.83
C GLU A 118 14.69 33.41 -21.35
N GLU A 119 13.66 33.96 -21.98
CA GLU A 119 13.57 34.16 -23.41
C GLU A 119 14.60 35.22 -23.80
N GLY A 120 15.72 34.79 -24.41
CA GLY A 120 16.49 35.70 -25.28
C GLY A 120 18.00 35.80 -25.09
N ASP A 121 18.76 34.70 -25.19
CA ASP A 121 20.17 34.77 -25.61
C ASP A 121 20.55 33.59 -26.52
N ILE A 122 20.16 33.72 -27.79
CA ILE A 122 20.77 33.00 -28.92
C ILE A 122 21.55 34.01 -29.76
N PRO A 123 22.89 34.12 -29.62
CA PRO A 123 23.69 34.74 -30.65
C PRO A 123 23.77 33.80 -31.87
N TYR A 124 23.58 34.37 -33.07
CA TYR A 124 23.83 33.70 -34.36
C TYR A 124 25.29 33.26 -34.50
#